data_AF-A0A846SQZ9-F1
#
_entry.id   AF-A0A846SQZ9-F1
#
_cell.length_a   1.000
_cell.length_b   1.000
_cell.length_c   1.000
_cell.angle_alpha   90.00
_cell.angle_beta   90.00
_cell.angle_gamma   90.00
#
_symmetry.space_group_name_H-M   'P 1'
#
loop_
_entity.id
_entity.type
_entity.pdbx_description
1 polymer ?
#
loop_
_entity_poly.entity_id
_entity_poly.type
_entity_poly.pdbx_seq_one_letter_code
_entity_poly.pdbx_strand_id
1 'polypeptide(L)'
;MRVLILSHGHPRFSKGGAELAAYALYRDINALPGHEAFFAGCAAANLFDAVNQVTAISPREYLITSQAEIMFLNASISLDDRGDLAALLRTLRPDAIHFHHYFILGVELIRVARRVCPNARIILTLHEFMALCVHNGQMIKTDRSLCYRSSPLDCHRCFPNVQ
;
A
#
# COMPACT_ATOMS: atom_id res chain seq x y z
N MET A 1 0.19 18.31 11.67
CA MET A 1 0.94 17.10 11.26
C MET A 1 0.55 16.73 9.84
N ARG A 2 1.52 16.35 9.00
CA ARG A 2 1.34 15.96 7.60
C ARG A 2 1.43 14.44 7.47
N VAL A 3 0.44 13.80 6.86
CA VAL A 3 0.38 12.35 6.70
C VAL A 3 0.23 12.00 5.23
N LEU A 4 1.03 11.06 4.73
CA LEU A 4 0.80 10.45 3.42
C LEU A 4 0.23 9.04 3.63
N ILE A 5 -0.98 8.81 3.13
CA ILE A 5 -1.62 7.49 3.10
C ILE A 5 -1.37 6.87 1.74
N LEU A 6 -0.79 5.67 1.74
CA LEU A 6 -0.50 4.89 0.55
C LEU A 6 -1.39 3.65 0.53
N SER A 7 -2.15 3.47 -0.55
CA SER A 7 -3.10 2.37 -0.71
C SER A 7 -2.79 1.57 -1.97
N HIS A 8 -3.00 0.25 -1.91
CA HIS A 8 -2.86 -0.64 -3.06
C HIS A 8 -3.91 -0.44 -4.16
N GLY A 9 -4.84 0.51 -3.95
CA GLY A 9 -5.78 0.98 -4.93
C GLY A 9 -6.33 2.36 -4.55
N HIS A 10 -6.74 3.15 -5.55
CA HIS A 10 -7.50 4.38 -5.30
C HIS A 10 -9.02 4.09 -5.40
N PRO A 11 -9.85 4.46 -4.41
CA PRO A 11 -11.28 4.11 -4.34
C PRO A 11 -12.13 4.68 -5.48
N ARG A 12 -11.61 5.69 -6.19
CA ARG A 12 -12.22 6.21 -7.42
C ARG A 12 -12.21 5.19 -8.57
N PHE A 13 -11.22 4.28 -8.60
CA PHE A 13 -10.98 3.35 -9.71
C PHE A 13 -11.06 1.87 -9.30
N SER A 14 -10.66 1.53 -8.08
CA SER A 14 -10.79 0.19 -7.50
C SER A 14 -11.41 0.29 -6.12
N LYS A 15 -12.57 -0.34 -5.92
CA LYS A 15 -13.31 -0.28 -4.65
C LYS A 15 -13.18 -1.61 -3.91
N GLY A 16 -12.28 -1.66 -2.93
CA GLY A 16 -12.21 -2.72 -1.94
C GLY A 16 -12.31 -2.17 -0.51
N GLY A 17 -12.45 -3.07 0.46
CA GLY A 17 -12.57 -2.69 1.87
C GLY A 17 -11.32 -1.95 2.39
N ALA A 18 -10.15 -2.37 1.94
CA ALA A 18 -8.87 -1.77 2.30
C ALA A 18 -8.75 -0.32 1.80
N GLU A 19 -9.10 -0.09 0.53
CA GLU A 19 -9.08 1.24 -0.09
C GLU A 19 -10.08 2.19 0.56
N LEU A 20 -11.29 1.70 0.87
CA LEU A 20 -12.31 2.50 1.55
C LEU A 20 -11.90 2.86 2.98
N ALA A 21 -11.30 1.93 3.72
CA ALA A 21 -10.78 2.19 5.06
C ALA A 21 -9.63 3.21 5.03
N ALA A 22 -8.70 3.07 4.07
CA ALA A 22 -7.61 4.03 3.86
C ALA A 22 -8.13 5.42 3.53
N TYR A 23 -9.14 5.51 2.66
CA TYR A 23 -9.70 6.78 2.23
C TYR A 23 -10.55 7.46 3.30
N ALA A 24 -11.28 6.68 4.11
CA ALA A 24 -11.97 7.20 5.30
C ALA A 24 -10.96 7.84 6.26
N LEU A 25 -9.86 7.15 6.56
CA LEU A 25 -8.79 7.71 7.40
C LEU A 25 -8.21 9.01 6.84
N TYR A 26 -7.96 9.07 5.52
CA TYR A 26 -7.51 10.29 4.84
C TYR A 26 -8.49 11.45 5.02
N ARG A 27 -9.79 11.20 4.87
CA ARG A 27 -10.83 12.23 5.05
C ARG A 27 -10.93 12.69 6.50
N ASP A 28 -10.90 11.74 7.43
CA ASP A 28 -11.06 12.02 8.85
C ASP A 28 -9.87 12.81 9.40
N ILE A 29 -8.64 12.50 8.99
CA ILE A 29 -7.46 13.29 9.36
C ILE A 29 -7.57 14.73 8.84
N ASN A 30 -8.04 14.92 7.60
CA ASN A 30 -8.23 16.26 7.03
C ASN A 30 -9.38 17.05 7.68
N ALA A 31 -10.30 16.40 8.39
CA ALA A 31 -11.33 17.07 9.17
C ALA A 31 -10.82 17.60 10.52
N LEU A 32 -9.63 17.18 10.96
CA LEU A 32 -9.03 17.62 12.22
C LEU A 32 -8.23 18.92 12.06
N PRO A 33 -8.42 19.93 12.94
CA PRO A 33 -7.63 21.17 12.89
C PRO A 33 -6.13 20.93 13.05
N GLY A 34 -5.31 21.60 12.25
CA GLY A 34 -3.84 21.49 12.33
C GLY A 34 -3.26 20.20 11.73
N HIS A 35 -4.08 19.39 11.07
CA HIS A 35 -3.67 18.18 10.37
C HIS A 35 -3.88 18.31 8.86
N GLU A 36 -3.02 17.63 8.11
CA GLU A 36 -3.07 17.59 6.65
C GLU A 36 -2.73 16.17 6.22
N ALA A 37 -3.66 15.50 5.54
CA ALA A 37 -3.41 14.22 4.92
C ALA A 37 -3.39 14.35 3.40
N PHE A 38 -2.54 13.55 2.78
CA PHE A 38 -2.45 13.28 1.35
C PHE A 38 -2.76 11.81 1.12
N PHE A 39 -3.34 11.49 -0.03
CA PHE A 39 -3.67 10.12 -0.41
C PHE A 39 -2.98 9.78 -1.73
N ALA A 40 -2.28 8.65 -1.80
CA ALA A 40 -1.85 8.08 -3.07
C ALA A 40 -2.28 6.62 -3.18
N GLY A 41 -2.98 6.28 -4.27
CA GLY A 41 -3.47 4.94 -4.52
C GLY A 41 -2.95 4.38 -5.84
N CYS A 42 -2.71 3.08 -5.92
CA CYS A 42 -2.38 2.47 -7.20
C CYS A 42 -3.56 2.56 -8.18
N ALA A 43 -3.24 2.68 -9.48
CA ALA A 43 -4.22 2.71 -10.55
C ALA A 43 -3.64 2.12 -11.84
N ALA A 44 -4.51 1.76 -12.78
CA ALA A 44 -4.10 1.16 -14.05
C ALA A 44 -3.26 2.14 -14.89
N ALA A 45 -2.24 1.61 -15.58
CA ALA A 45 -1.26 2.40 -16.33
C ALA A 45 -1.88 3.28 -17.43
N ASN A 46 -3.07 2.93 -17.95
CA ASN A 46 -3.79 3.73 -18.95
C ASN A 46 -4.32 5.08 -18.43
N LEU A 47 -4.24 5.32 -17.11
CA LEU A 47 -4.60 6.59 -16.47
C LEU A 47 -3.42 7.56 -16.36
N PHE A 48 -2.24 7.16 -16.86
CA PHE A 48 -1.01 7.94 -16.81
C PHE A 48 -0.59 8.32 -18.24
N ASP A 49 0.19 9.38 -18.36
CA ASP A 49 0.96 9.60 -19.58
C ASP A 49 2.14 8.61 -19.64
N ALA A 50 2.79 8.53 -20.80
CA ALA A 50 3.84 7.54 -21.04
C ALA A 50 5.11 7.73 -20.20
N VAL A 51 5.23 8.82 -19.44
CA VAL A 51 6.47 9.24 -18.78
C VAL A 51 6.34 9.19 -17.25
N ASN A 52 5.20 9.61 -16.71
CA ASN A 52 4.99 9.78 -15.28
C ASN A 52 4.48 8.50 -14.61
N GLN A 53 5.12 8.11 -13.51
CA GLN A 53 4.74 6.99 -12.65
C GLN A 53 3.88 7.44 -11.45
N VAL A 54 3.85 8.74 -11.17
CA VAL A 54 2.97 9.37 -10.19
C VAL A 54 2.27 10.57 -10.83
N THR A 55 0.96 10.70 -10.66
CA THR A 55 0.20 11.85 -11.16
C THR A 55 -0.79 12.37 -10.12
N ALA A 56 -1.02 13.68 -10.07
CA ALA A 56 -2.00 14.29 -9.19
C ALA A 56 -3.38 14.30 -9.86
N ILE A 57 -4.43 13.93 -9.13
CA ILE A 57 -5.83 14.01 -9.59
C ILE A 57 -6.64 15.05 -8.82
N SER A 58 -6.12 15.51 -7.69
CA SER A 58 -6.62 16.64 -6.92
C SER A 58 -5.44 17.25 -6.13
N PRO A 59 -5.61 18.40 -5.45
CA PRO A 59 -4.53 19.00 -4.67
C PRO A 59 -3.93 18.09 -3.58
N ARG A 60 -4.64 17.03 -3.15
CA ARG A 60 -4.22 16.12 -2.08
C ARG A 60 -4.31 14.64 -2.44
N GLU A 61 -4.69 14.32 -3.67
CA GLU A 61 -4.84 12.94 -4.14
C GLU A 61 -3.95 12.68 -5.35
N TYR A 62 -3.24 11.56 -5.29
CA TYR A 62 -2.28 11.12 -6.30
C TYR A 62 -2.58 9.68 -6.71
N LEU A 63 -2.16 9.33 -7.92
CA LEU A 63 -2.14 7.96 -8.43
C LEU A 63 -0.70 7.50 -8.59
N ILE A 64 -0.46 6.21 -8.35
CA ILE A 64 0.81 5.53 -8.59
C ILE A 64 0.57 4.40 -9.59
N THR A 65 1.40 4.28 -10.63
CA THR A 65 1.21 3.27 -11.68
C THR A 65 1.65 1.85 -11.27
N SER A 66 2.13 1.68 -10.04
CA SER A 66 2.64 0.40 -9.55
C SER A 66 1.56 -0.68 -9.57
N GLN A 67 1.92 -1.82 -10.16
CA GLN A 67 1.12 -3.02 -10.33
C GLN A 67 1.99 -4.24 -9.94
N ALA A 68 2.58 -4.17 -8.74
CA ALA A 68 3.40 -5.25 -8.21
C ALA A 68 2.63 -6.58 -8.26
N GLU A 69 3.26 -7.60 -8.80
CA GLU A 69 2.66 -8.92 -8.84
C GLU A 69 2.56 -9.46 -7.42
N ILE A 70 1.38 -9.99 -7.11
CA ILE A 70 0.92 -10.52 -5.83
C ILE A 70 1.92 -11.49 -5.18
N MET A 71 2.62 -12.28 -6.01
CA MET A 71 3.55 -13.32 -5.57
C MET A 71 4.98 -12.82 -5.37
N PHE A 72 5.39 -11.80 -6.10
CA PHE A 72 6.78 -11.29 -6.07
C PHE A 72 6.93 -10.06 -5.18
N LEU A 73 5.84 -9.34 -4.92
CA LEU A 73 5.77 -8.20 -4.00
C LEU A 73 6.76 -7.06 -4.33
N ASN A 74 7.27 -7.04 -5.56
CA ASN A 74 8.22 -6.05 -6.04
C ASN A 74 7.49 -4.91 -6.76
N ALA A 75 7.86 -3.68 -6.46
CA ALA A 75 7.30 -2.52 -7.15
C ALA A 75 7.55 -2.59 -8.65
N SER A 76 6.56 -2.20 -9.46
CA SER A 76 6.69 -2.12 -10.92
C SER A 76 7.03 -0.71 -11.42
N ILE A 77 7.53 0.14 -10.53
CA ILE A 77 7.90 1.54 -10.79
C ILE A 77 9.38 1.78 -10.46
N SER A 78 9.94 2.87 -10.97
CA SER A 78 11.26 3.29 -10.56
C SER A 78 11.25 3.74 -9.10
N LEU A 79 12.19 3.21 -8.34
CA LEU A 79 12.41 3.54 -6.93
C LEU A 79 13.72 4.31 -6.72
N ASP A 80 14.22 4.89 -7.80
CA ASP A 80 15.42 5.71 -7.78
C ASP A 80 15.18 7.04 -7.03
N ASP A 81 16.25 7.66 -6.55
CA ASP A 81 16.14 8.90 -5.78
C ASP A 81 15.62 10.09 -6.59
N ARG A 82 15.71 10.08 -7.91
CA ARG A 82 15.19 11.11 -8.79
C ARG A 82 13.80 10.77 -9.35
N GLY A 83 13.30 9.56 -9.09
CA GLY A 83 12.01 9.07 -9.55
C GLY A 83 10.82 9.76 -8.88
N ASP A 84 9.65 9.60 -9.50
CA ASP A 84 8.46 10.38 -9.15
C ASP A 84 7.97 10.15 -7.72
N LEU A 85 8.07 8.92 -7.21
CA LEU A 85 7.71 8.64 -5.82
C LEU A 85 8.62 9.41 -4.84
N ALA A 86 9.92 9.42 -5.10
CA ALA A 86 10.87 10.17 -4.28
C ALA A 86 10.63 11.68 -4.39
N ALA A 87 10.30 12.18 -5.58
CA ALA A 87 9.92 13.58 -5.79
C ALA A 87 8.64 13.96 -5.02
N LEU A 88 7.61 13.09 -5.05
CA LEU A 88 6.38 13.28 -4.28
C LEU A 88 6.69 13.34 -2.78
N LEU A 89 7.45 12.38 -2.24
CA LEU A 89 7.82 12.34 -0.82
C LEU A 89 8.58 13.61 -0.38
N ARG A 90 9.51 14.11 -1.20
CA ARG A 90 10.23 15.37 -0.91
C ARG A 90 9.34 16.59 -0.95
N THR A 91 8.36 16.61 -1.86
CA THR A 91 7.39 17.71 -1.96
C THR A 91 6.45 17.70 -0.74
N LEU A 92 5.93 16.52 -0.41
CA LEU A 92 4.97 16.35 0.66
C LEU A 92 5.58 16.41 2.06
N ARG A 93 6.89 16.18 2.23
CA ARG A 93 7.59 16.16 3.54
C ARG A 93 6.70 15.65 4.69
N PRO A 94 6.17 14.42 4.61
CA PRO A 94 5.23 13.92 5.60
C PRO A 94 5.92 13.64 6.94
N ASP A 95 5.20 13.88 8.03
CA ASP A 95 5.59 13.46 9.39
C ASP A 95 5.33 11.96 9.61
N ALA A 96 4.32 11.42 8.91
CA ALA A 96 3.99 10.01 8.92
C ALA A 96 3.61 9.50 7.52
N ILE A 97 4.04 8.29 7.18
CA ILE A 97 3.71 7.58 5.95
C ILE A 97 3.01 6.29 6.36
N HIS A 98 1.75 6.15 5.97
CA HIS A 98 0.89 5.04 6.38
C HIS A 98 0.52 4.19 5.17
N PHE A 99 1.13 3.01 5.09
CA PHE A 99 0.84 1.99 4.10
C PHE A 99 -0.39 1.18 4.52
N HIS A 100 -1.42 1.23 3.70
CA HIS A 100 -2.56 0.33 3.73
C HIS A 100 -2.25 -0.82 2.78
N HIS A 101 -1.51 -1.79 3.32
CA HIS A 101 -0.83 -2.87 2.64
C HIS A 101 0.41 -2.47 1.83
N TYR A 102 1.30 -3.45 1.58
CA TYR A 102 2.39 -3.37 0.61
C TYR A 102 2.04 -4.03 -0.74
N PHE A 103 0.84 -4.60 -0.85
CA PHE A 103 0.40 -5.30 -2.06
C PHE A 103 0.28 -4.30 -3.21
N ILE A 104 0.59 -4.68 -4.45
CA ILE A 104 0.50 -3.84 -5.66
C ILE A 104 1.46 -2.63 -5.65
N LEU A 105 1.71 -2.04 -4.49
CA LEU A 105 2.71 -1.01 -4.21
C LEU A 105 4.13 -1.56 -4.34
N GLY A 106 4.41 -2.68 -3.68
CA GLY A 106 5.75 -3.24 -3.55
C GLY A 106 6.37 -2.95 -2.18
N VAL A 107 7.04 -3.95 -1.60
CA VAL A 107 7.64 -3.83 -0.25
C VAL A 107 8.78 -2.81 -0.22
N GLU A 108 9.46 -2.60 -1.35
CA GLU A 108 10.62 -1.72 -1.47
C GLU A 108 10.23 -0.24 -1.34
N LEU A 109 8.97 0.14 -1.53
CA LEU A 109 8.51 1.51 -1.29
C LEU A 109 8.73 1.93 0.16
N ILE A 110 8.69 0.98 1.10
CA ILE A 110 9.00 1.25 2.50
C ILE A 110 10.46 1.69 2.65
N ARG A 111 11.38 1.10 1.88
CA ARG A 111 12.80 1.50 1.87
C ARG A 111 12.97 2.90 1.28
N VAL A 112 12.27 3.20 0.18
CA VAL A 112 12.28 4.55 -0.41
C VAL A 112 11.74 5.57 0.58
N ALA A 113 10.61 5.28 1.23
CA ALA A 113 10.01 6.13 2.26
C ALA A 113 10.99 6.44 3.39
N ARG A 114 11.67 5.42 3.94
CA ARG A 114 12.69 5.62 4.99
C ARG A 114 13.89 6.42 4.49
N ARG A 115 14.37 6.15 3.26
CA ARG A 115 15.54 6.86 2.70
C ARG A 115 15.24 8.34 2.45
N VAL A 116 14.10 8.65 1.84
CA VAL A 116 13.73 10.01 1.44
C VAL A 116 13.20 10.84 2.61
N CYS A 117 12.47 10.20 3.53
CA CYS A 117 11.89 10.83 4.72
C CYS A 117 12.41 10.13 5.99
N PRO A 118 13.70 10.32 6.36
CA PRO A 118 14.34 9.56 7.44
C PRO A 118 13.68 9.73 8.81
N ASN A 119 13.02 10.88 9.04
CA ASN A 119 12.35 11.18 10.30
C ASN A 119 10.86 10.84 10.30
N ALA A 120 10.27 10.47 9.15
CA ALA A 120 8.86 10.13 9.09
C ALA A 120 8.59 8.83 9.86
N ARG A 121 7.47 8.78 10.58
CA ARG A 121 6.96 7.53 11.13
C ARG A 121 6.39 6.69 10.00
N ILE A 122 6.79 5.42 9.92
CA ILE A 122 6.26 4.49 8.93
C ILE A 122 5.29 3.56 9.63
N ILE A 123 4.06 3.51 9.15
CA ILE A 123 2.97 2.69 9.69
C ILE A 123 2.53 1.75 8.59
N LEU A 124 2.31 0.48 8.93
CA LEU A 124 1.78 -0.53 8.02
C LEU A 124 0.52 -1.14 8.64
N THR A 125 -0.59 -1.05 7.93
CA THR A 125 -1.81 -1.78 8.23
C THR A 125 -1.97 -2.90 7.21
N LEU A 126 -2.04 -4.12 7.72
CA LEU A 126 -2.36 -5.31 6.94
C LEU A 126 -3.88 -5.51 6.97
N HIS A 127 -4.52 -5.45 5.81
CA HIS A 127 -5.95 -5.72 5.64
C HIS A 127 -6.25 -7.21 5.49
N GLU A 128 -5.22 -7.99 5.17
CA GLU A 128 -5.20 -9.44 5.12
C GLU A 128 -3.79 -9.91 5.51
N PHE A 129 -3.59 -11.22 5.67
CA PHE A 129 -2.30 -11.82 5.98
C PHE A 129 -1.75 -12.65 4.81
N MET A 130 -1.72 -12.11 3.59
CA MET A 130 -1.39 -12.81 2.34
C MET A 130 0.01 -13.41 2.35
N ALA A 131 0.98 -12.78 3.03
CA ALA A 131 2.31 -13.38 3.21
C ALA A 131 2.34 -14.56 4.19
N LEU A 132 1.28 -14.76 4.99
CA LEU A 132 1.21 -15.81 6.00
C LEU A 132 0.26 -16.94 5.62
N CYS A 133 -0.75 -16.67 4.79
CA CYS A 133 -1.83 -17.59 4.49
C CYS A 133 -2.20 -17.55 3.02
N VAL A 134 -1.97 -18.67 2.33
CA VAL A 134 -2.33 -18.88 0.91
C VAL A 134 -3.86 -18.86 0.70
N HIS A 135 -4.63 -18.99 1.78
CA HIS A 135 -6.09 -18.86 1.74
C HIS A 135 -6.53 -17.39 1.69
N ASN A 136 -6.06 -16.64 0.69
CA ASN A 136 -6.35 -15.22 0.50
C ASN A 136 -6.04 -14.37 1.74
N GLY A 137 -5.02 -14.74 2.53
CA GLY A 137 -4.63 -14.02 3.74
C GLY A 137 -5.65 -14.09 4.89
N GLN A 138 -6.69 -14.93 4.81
CA GLN A 138 -7.79 -14.91 5.78
C GLN A 138 -7.46 -15.51 7.14
N MET A 139 -6.38 -16.28 7.24
CA MET A 139 -6.04 -17.04 8.45
C MET A 139 -7.19 -17.97 8.88
N ILE A 140 -7.75 -18.70 7.91
CA ILE A 140 -8.80 -19.72 8.08
C ILE A 140 -8.29 -21.03 7.43
N LYS A 141 -8.37 -22.14 8.16
CA LYS A 141 -7.98 -23.47 7.66
C LYS A 141 -9.00 -23.99 6.63
N THR A 142 -8.65 -25.04 5.90
CA THR A 142 -9.54 -25.63 4.87
C THR A 142 -10.82 -26.26 5.45
N ASP A 143 -10.80 -26.65 6.72
CA ASP A 143 -11.96 -27.11 7.49
C ASP A 143 -12.82 -25.95 8.07
N ARG A 144 -12.49 -24.69 7.72
CA ARG A 144 -13.11 -23.46 8.20
C ARG A 144 -12.84 -23.08 9.66
N SER A 145 -11.98 -23.82 10.36
CA SER A 145 -11.52 -23.39 11.69
C SER A 145 -10.58 -22.18 11.59
N LEU A 146 -10.52 -21.38 12.65
CA LEU A 146 -9.60 -20.25 12.72
C LEU A 146 -8.14 -20.72 12.80
N CYS A 147 -7.27 -20.06 12.04
CA CYS A 147 -5.83 -20.25 12.11
C CYS A 147 -5.21 -19.13 12.96
N TYR A 148 -4.80 -19.44 14.18
CA TYR A 148 -4.19 -18.43 15.07
C TYR A 148 -2.71 -18.16 14.78
N ARG A 149 -2.06 -19.02 13.99
CA ARG A 149 -0.63 -18.90 13.65
C ARG A 149 -0.31 -19.67 12.37
N SER A 150 0.44 -19.04 11.47
CA SER A 150 1.02 -19.73 10.31
C SER A 150 2.18 -20.63 10.74
N SER A 151 2.23 -21.87 10.26
CA SER A 151 3.36 -22.78 10.45
C SER A 151 3.55 -23.68 9.23
N PRO A 152 4.78 -24.07 8.87
CA PRO A 152 5.01 -24.92 7.70
C PRO A 152 4.17 -26.20 7.68
N LEU A 153 4.04 -26.88 8.84
CA LEU A 153 3.26 -28.11 8.96
C LEU A 153 1.76 -27.90 8.73
N ASP A 154 1.15 -26.93 9.42
CA ASP A 154 -0.29 -26.70 9.28
C ASP A 154 -0.64 -26.07 7.92
N CYS A 155 0.23 -25.22 7.37
CA CYS A 155 0.06 -24.66 6.03
C CYS A 155 0.14 -25.76 4.97
N HIS A 156 1.08 -26.70 5.06
CA HIS A 156 1.16 -27.85 4.14
C HIS A 156 -0.05 -28.79 4.27
N ARG A 157 -0.60 -28.97 5.47
CA ARG A 157 -1.87 -29.70 5.65
C ARG A 157 -3.05 -29.02 4.97
N CYS A 158 -3.10 -27.68 5.02
CA CYS A 158 -4.14 -26.92 4.33
C CYS A 158 -3.94 -26.95 2.80
N PHE A 159 -2.70 -26.82 2.33
CA PHE A 159 -2.36 -26.64 0.93
C PHE A 159 -1.15 -27.52 0.53
N PRO A 160 -1.34 -28.84 0.35
CA PRO A 160 -0.23 -29.78 0.16
C PRO A 160 0.52 -29.61 -1.18
N ASN A 161 -0.12 -28.97 -2.16
CA ASN A 161 0.41 -28.80 -3.51
C ASN A 161 1.05 -27.41 -3.74
N VAL A 162 1.04 -26.53 -2.74
CA VAL A 162 1.70 -25.23 -2.83
C VAL A 162 3.16 -25.43 -2.42
N GLN A 163 4.08 -25.20 -3.37
CA GLN A 163 5.53 -25.24 -3.16
C GLN A 163 6.08 -23.85 -2.86
#